data_AF-A0A1X7TM87-F1
#
_entry.id   AF-A0A1X7TM87-F1
#
_cell.length_a   1.000
_cell.length_b   1.000
_cell.length_c   1.000
_cell.angle_alpha   90.00
_cell.angle_beta   90.00
_cell.angle_gamma   90.00
#
_symmetry.space_group_name_H-M   'P 1'
#
loop_
_entity.id
_entity.type
_entity.pdbx_description
1 polymer ?
#
loop_
_entity_poly.entity_id
_entity_poly.type
_entity_poly.pdbx_seq_one_letter_code
_entity_poly.pdbx_strand_id
1 'polypeptide(L)'
;MQKPSAALDITIDVKARIETAQRLGEDNTDLIPCFIAKPKCTCPPDIAELVKATSGSLVPLYRYLGPNQFGRYTNHFYTTSPDEIGTTFPGQIGKHGYRSEGIAAYIYTDPPLLVAPAVVPLYRYYHGKIHDHLYTSDFNELACGEGNPDGYNYEGIQGYCFKYSLPGINRPLYRYYSDNAMDHFYTTNEAEIGTTTIGVTGKHGYISEGMTCYVA
;
A
#
# COMPACT_ATOMS: atom_id res chain seq x y z
N MET A 1 -11.67 52.07 -2.80
CA MET A 1 -12.77 51.09 -2.99
C MET A 1 -12.15 49.81 -3.53
N GLN A 2 -11.94 48.82 -2.67
CA GLN A 2 -11.33 47.53 -3.03
C GLN A 2 -12.41 46.64 -3.68
N LYS A 3 -12.14 46.12 -4.87
CA LYS A 3 -13.02 45.17 -5.58
C LYS A 3 -12.94 43.80 -4.86
N PRO A 4 -14.07 43.10 -4.61
CA PRO A 4 -13.99 41.79 -3.99
C PRO A 4 -13.41 40.77 -4.98
N SER A 5 -12.42 40.01 -4.52
CA SER A 5 -11.87 38.85 -5.22
C SER A 5 -12.91 37.73 -5.20
N ALA A 6 -13.27 37.20 -6.39
CA ALA A 6 -14.10 36.02 -6.49
C ALA A 6 -13.27 34.81 -6.07
N ALA A 7 -13.50 34.33 -4.85
CA ALA A 7 -13.11 32.96 -4.49
C ALA A 7 -13.97 32.03 -5.36
N LEU A 8 -13.33 31.38 -6.34
CA LEU A 8 -13.95 30.31 -7.11
C LEU A 8 -14.22 29.18 -6.13
N ASP A 9 -15.49 28.94 -5.83
CA ASP A 9 -15.93 27.98 -4.83
C ASP A 9 -15.73 26.56 -5.38
N ILE A 10 -14.55 25.98 -5.12
CA ILE A 10 -14.08 24.68 -5.62
C ILE A 10 -15.09 23.55 -5.34
N THR A 11 -15.93 23.71 -4.33
CA THR A 11 -16.99 22.75 -3.95
C THR A 11 -18.08 22.60 -5.00
N ILE A 12 -18.31 23.63 -5.83
CA ILE A 12 -19.32 23.60 -6.91
C ILE A 12 -18.78 22.82 -8.13
N ASP A 13 -17.49 22.97 -8.47
CA ASP A 13 -16.87 22.25 -9.60
C ASP A 13 -16.79 20.74 -9.34
N VAL A 14 -16.58 20.33 -8.07
CA VAL A 14 -16.55 18.90 -7.70
C VAL A 14 -17.93 18.25 -7.82
N LYS A 15 -19.01 18.90 -7.36
CA LYS A 15 -20.38 18.38 -7.53
C LYS A 15 -20.78 18.26 -9.00
N ALA A 16 -20.45 19.27 -9.81
CA ALA A 16 -20.75 19.27 -11.24
C ALA A 16 -20.02 18.12 -11.98
N ARG A 17 -18.77 17.83 -11.61
CA ARG A 17 -18.00 16.73 -12.21
C ARG A 17 -18.51 15.35 -11.78
N ILE A 18 -18.95 15.20 -10.53
CA ILE A 18 -19.57 13.96 -10.02
C ILE A 18 -20.89 13.69 -10.77
N GLU A 19 -21.73 14.71 -10.96
CA GLU A 19 -22.98 14.55 -11.72
C GLU A 19 -22.75 14.33 -13.22
N THR A 20 -21.61 14.75 -13.77
CA THR A 20 -21.23 14.51 -15.16
C THR A 20 -20.72 13.09 -15.37
N ALA A 21 -19.93 12.57 -14.42
CA ALA A 21 -19.48 11.17 -14.41
C ALA A 21 -20.64 10.17 -14.26
N GLN A 22 -21.73 10.57 -13.57
CA GLN A 22 -22.95 9.77 -13.48
C GLN A 22 -23.83 9.79 -14.74
N ARG A 23 -23.64 10.78 -15.63
CA ARG A 23 -24.41 10.94 -16.88
C ARG A 23 -23.71 10.36 -18.10
N LEU A 24 -22.38 10.29 -18.08
CA LEU A 24 -21.58 9.62 -19.09
C LEU A 24 -21.45 8.16 -18.68
N GLY A 25 -22.37 7.32 -19.19
CA GLY A 25 -22.28 5.86 -19.05
C GLY A 25 -21.06 5.31 -19.80
N GLU A 26 -19.88 5.55 -19.25
CA GLU A 26 -18.66 4.85 -19.68
C GLU A 26 -18.68 3.43 -19.13
N ASP A 27 -18.37 2.52 -20.03
CA ASP A 27 -18.59 1.08 -19.97
C ASP A 27 -18.07 0.46 -18.66
N ASN A 28 -19.01 0.15 -17.77
CA ASN A 28 -18.81 -0.33 -16.41
C ASN A 28 -18.44 -1.82 -16.36
N THR A 29 -17.46 -2.25 -17.17
CA THR A 29 -17.02 -3.65 -17.27
C THR A 29 -15.68 -3.93 -16.58
N ASP A 30 -14.91 -2.90 -16.25
CA ASP A 30 -13.70 -3.00 -15.41
C ASP A 30 -13.99 -2.83 -13.90
N LEU A 31 -15.25 -2.60 -13.53
CA LEU A 31 -15.72 -2.39 -12.15
C LEU A 31 -16.67 -3.50 -11.69
N ILE A 32 -16.36 -4.76 -12.01
CA ILE A 32 -16.93 -5.89 -11.25
C ILE A 32 -15.90 -6.40 -10.22
N PRO A 33 -15.53 -5.62 -9.17
CA PRO A 33 -14.74 -6.16 -8.09
C PRO A 33 -15.68 -6.90 -7.13
N CYS A 34 -15.35 -8.16 -6.87
CA CYS A 34 -15.59 -8.84 -5.60
C CYS A 34 -17.06 -9.13 -5.16
N PHE A 35 -18.12 -8.79 -5.89
CA PHE A 35 -19.50 -9.13 -5.50
C PHE A 35 -19.85 -10.64 -5.45
N ILE A 36 -18.94 -11.52 -5.88
CA ILE A 36 -19.15 -13.00 -5.90
C ILE A 36 -18.45 -13.69 -4.71
N ALA A 37 -17.64 -12.99 -3.90
CA ALA A 37 -16.87 -13.61 -2.81
C ALA A 37 -17.73 -13.84 -1.54
N LYS A 38 -17.67 -15.07 -1.00
CA LYS A 38 -18.25 -15.50 0.28
C LYS A 38 -17.56 -14.82 1.49
N PRO A 39 -18.13 -14.84 2.72
CA PRO A 39 -18.13 -13.71 3.66
C PRO A 39 -16.92 -13.61 4.59
N LYS A 40 -15.70 -13.99 4.18
CA LYS A 40 -14.52 -13.87 5.08
C LYS A 40 -13.82 -12.51 5.02
N CYS A 41 -13.97 -11.78 3.93
CA CYS A 41 -13.69 -10.35 3.87
C CYS A 41 -14.81 -9.66 3.12
N THR A 42 -15.23 -8.49 3.60
CA THR A 42 -15.96 -7.57 2.74
C THR A 42 -14.98 -7.06 1.70
N CYS A 43 -15.42 -7.01 0.45
CA CYS A 43 -14.73 -6.23 -0.56
C CYS A 43 -14.42 -4.85 0.03
N PRO A 44 -13.21 -4.31 -0.21
CA PRO A 44 -12.91 -2.94 0.14
C PRO A 44 -14.08 -2.08 -0.32
N PRO A 45 -14.65 -1.20 0.53
CA PRO A 45 -15.75 -0.34 0.12
C PRO A 45 -15.33 0.34 -1.18
N ASP A 46 -16.28 0.55 -2.10
CA ASP A 46 -16.03 1.42 -3.24
C ASP A 46 -15.39 2.71 -2.70
N ILE A 47 -14.40 3.24 -3.42
CA ILE A 47 -13.75 4.50 -3.06
C ILE A 47 -14.82 5.56 -2.76
N ALA A 48 -15.97 5.50 -3.46
CA ALA A 48 -17.17 6.32 -3.21
C ALA A 48 -17.76 6.21 -1.79
N GLU A 49 -17.71 5.05 -1.13
CA GLU A 49 -18.22 4.83 0.23
C GLU A 49 -17.19 5.25 1.31
N LEU A 50 -15.90 5.15 0.98
CA LEU A 50 -14.78 5.61 1.83
C LEU A 50 -14.66 7.14 1.92
N VAL A 51 -15.27 7.90 0.99
CA VAL A 51 -15.33 9.39 0.99
C VAL A 51 -16.20 9.95 2.13
N LYS A 52 -16.50 9.19 3.18
CA LYS A 52 -17.00 9.72 4.47
C LYS A 52 -15.88 10.04 5.47
N ALA A 53 -14.63 9.64 5.21
CA ALA A 53 -13.50 9.84 6.12
C ALA A 53 -12.89 11.25 5.97
N THR A 54 -13.14 12.12 6.94
CA THR A 54 -12.57 13.47 7.03
C THR A 54 -11.10 13.44 7.45
N SER A 55 -10.22 13.95 6.58
CA SER A 55 -8.78 14.19 6.78
C SER A 55 -7.90 12.96 7.05
N GLY A 56 -7.70 12.14 6.02
CA GLY A 56 -6.61 11.17 6.01
C GLY A 56 -5.28 11.85 6.36
N SER A 57 -4.60 11.35 7.38
CA SER A 57 -3.31 11.87 7.84
C SER A 57 -2.18 11.00 7.31
N LEU A 58 -1.09 11.62 6.86
CA LEU A 58 0.13 10.89 6.56
C LEU A 58 0.73 10.37 7.87
N VAL A 59 0.94 9.07 7.93
CA VAL A 59 1.60 8.38 9.04
C VAL A 59 2.82 7.63 8.51
N PRO A 60 3.84 7.38 9.36
CA PRO A 60 4.98 6.57 8.97
C PRO A 60 4.55 5.13 8.66
N LEU A 61 5.06 4.58 7.56
CA LEU A 61 5.16 3.16 7.33
C LEU A 61 6.53 2.71 7.83
N TYR A 62 6.56 2.07 9.00
CA TYR A 62 7.78 1.55 9.60
C TYR A 62 8.19 0.24 8.93
N ARG A 63 9.50 0.05 8.71
CA ARG A 63 10.09 -1.19 8.19
C ARG A 63 10.88 -1.88 9.28
N TYR A 64 10.71 -3.19 9.37
CA TYR A 64 11.37 -4.03 10.36
C TYR A 64 11.98 -5.24 9.70
N LEU A 65 13.21 -5.59 10.10
CA LEU A 65 13.88 -6.80 9.68
C LEU A 65 13.61 -7.90 10.71
N GLY A 66 12.98 -8.99 10.28
CA GLY A 66 12.74 -10.17 11.10
C GLY A 66 14.04 -10.77 11.63
N PRO A 67 14.01 -11.46 12.79
CA PRO A 67 15.20 -12.13 13.29
C PRO A 67 15.60 -13.24 12.31
N ASN A 68 16.89 -13.52 12.22
CA ASN A 68 17.35 -14.75 11.56
C ASN A 68 16.83 -15.95 12.36
N GLN A 69 15.88 -16.68 11.80
CA GLN A 69 15.37 -17.90 12.39
C GLN A 69 15.95 -19.10 11.64
N PHE A 70 16.65 -19.98 12.37
CA PHE A 70 17.16 -21.26 11.86
C PHE A 70 18.07 -21.18 10.61
N GLY A 71 18.82 -20.08 10.44
CA GLY A 71 19.73 -19.92 9.30
C GLY A 71 19.02 -19.65 7.98
N ARG A 72 17.73 -19.33 8.03
CA ARG A 72 16.93 -18.87 6.88
C ARG A 72 16.54 -17.42 7.07
N TYR A 73 16.21 -16.82 5.94
CA TYR A 73 16.11 -15.40 5.75
C TYR A 73 14.96 -14.74 6.51
N THR A 74 15.07 -13.43 6.49
CA THR A 74 14.48 -12.42 7.35
C THR A 74 13.26 -11.84 6.68
N ASN A 75 12.07 -12.05 7.23
CA ASN A 75 10.87 -11.36 6.78
C ASN A 75 10.99 -9.86 7.02
N HIS A 76 10.80 -9.03 5.98
CA HIS A 76 10.60 -7.61 6.16
C HIS A 76 9.13 -7.32 6.47
N PHE A 77 8.90 -6.77 7.65
CA PHE A 77 7.57 -6.41 8.12
C PHE A 77 7.35 -4.89 8.01
N TYR A 78 6.18 -4.48 7.51
CA TYR A 78 5.85 -3.08 7.31
C TYR A 78 4.54 -2.76 8.03
N THR A 79 4.55 -1.73 8.88
CA THR A 79 3.35 -1.33 9.60
C THR A 79 3.27 0.16 9.88
N THR A 80 2.05 0.68 9.89
CA THR A 80 1.71 2.01 10.40
C THR A 80 1.44 2.03 11.91
N SER A 81 1.33 0.86 12.54
CA SER A 81 1.12 0.69 13.97
C SER A 81 2.43 0.24 14.65
N PRO A 82 3.17 1.17 15.28
CA PRO A 82 4.41 0.80 15.96
C PRO A 82 4.18 -0.14 17.15
N ASP A 83 2.95 -0.26 17.66
CA ASP A 83 2.59 -1.17 18.76
C ASP A 83 2.69 -2.65 18.36
N GLU A 84 2.63 -2.98 17.07
CA GLU A 84 2.81 -4.36 16.58
C GLU A 84 4.21 -4.90 16.94
N ILE A 85 5.24 -4.04 16.89
CA ILE A 85 6.62 -4.41 17.24
C ILE A 85 7.07 -3.82 18.59
N GLY A 86 6.58 -2.65 18.99
CA GLY A 86 6.90 -2.00 20.26
C GLY A 86 8.20 -1.19 20.26
N THR A 87 8.80 -0.92 19.09
CA THR A 87 9.91 0.03 18.93
C THR A 87 9.88 0.67 17.56
N THR A 88 10.37 1.90 17.45
CA THR A 88 10.53 2.63 16.18
C THR A 88 11.97 3.09 15.95
N PHE A 89 12.83 3.04 16.96
CA PHE A 89 14.21 3.52 16.84
C PHE A 89 15.07 2.52 16.05
N PRO A 90 15.72 2.93 14.95
CA PRO A 90 16.53 2.05 14.13
C PRO A 90 17.57 1.28 14.95
N GLY A 91 17.68 -0.02 14.69
CA GLY A 91 18.59 -0.93 15.39
C GLY A 91 18.03 -1.54 16.68
N GLN A 92 16.98 -0.99 17.30
CA GLN A 92 16.33 -1.62 18.45
C GLN A 92 15.58 -2.88 18.04
N ILE A 93 15.56 -3.86 18.93
CA ILE A 93 14.85 -5.13 18.75
C ILE A 93 13.58 -5.09 19.60
N GLY A 94 12.43 -5.29 18.95
CA GLY A 94 11.12 -5.32 19.59
C GLY A 94 10.56 -6.74 19.77
N LYS A 95 9.23 -6.83 19.78
CA LYS A 95 8.47 -8.08 19.82
C LYS A 95 8.90 -9.00 18.69
N HIS A 96 8.84 -10.31 18.95
CA HIS A 96 9.16 -11.37 17.99
C HIS A 96 10.57 -11.28 17.36
N GLY A 97 11.48 -10.50 17.95
CA GLY A 97 12.87 -10.36 17.47
C GLY A 97 13.04 -9.42 16.28
N TYR A 98 12.00 -8.69 15.87
CA TYR A 98 12.09 -7.73 14.77
C TYR A 98 13.00 -6.55 15.15
N ARG A 99 13.98 -6.27 14.29
CA ARG A 99 14.83 -5.09 14.38
C ARG A 99 14.21 -3.95 13.59
N SER A 100 14.01 -2.78 14.20
CA SER A 100 13.57 -1.60 13.48
C SER A 100 14.63 -1.13 12.48
N GLU A 101 14.21 -0.87 11.25
CA GLU A 101 15.02 -0.17 10.23
C GLU A 101 14.59 1.29 10.09
N GLY A 102 13.57 1.72 10.83
CA GLY A 102 13.02 3.07 10.82
C GLY A 102 11.83 3.23 9.87
N ILE A 103 11.66 4.44 9.37
CA ILE A 103 10.55 4.82 8.49
C ILE A 103 10.96 4.51 7.05
N ALA A 104 10.18 3.66 6.36
CA ALA A 104 10.39 3.38 4.94
C ALA A 104 9.70 4.39 4.03
N ALA A 105 8.52 4.88 4.42
CA ALA A 105 7.73 5.85 3.67
C ALA A 105 6.66 6.50 4.55
N TYR A 106 5.90 7.46 4.00
CA TYR A 106 4.65 7.92 4.58
C TYR A 106 3.46 7.54 3.70
N ILE A 107 2.40 7.02 4.34
CA ILE A 107 1.13 6.66 3.69
C ILE A 107 -0.05 7.23 4.47
N TYR A 108 -1.22 7.33 3.85
CA TYR A 108 -2.41 7.81 4.55
C TYR A 108 -3.05 6.71 5.39
N THR A 109 -3.56 7.04 6.58
CA THR A 109 -4.38 6.11 7.39
C THR A 109 -5.73 5.81 6.75
N ASP A 110 -6.31 6.83 6.10
CA ASP A 110 -7.63 6.82 5.50
C ASP A 110 -7.57 7.60 4.18
N PRO A 111 -8.42 7.30 3.20
CA PRO A 111 -8.40 8.01 1.93
C PRO A 111 -8.90 9.45 2.15
N PRO A 112 -8.07 10.48 1.93
CA PRO A 112 -8.49 11.85 2.18
C PRO A 112 -9.53 12.27 1.13
N LEU A 113 -10.63 12.90 1.55
CA LEU A 113 -11.73 13.32 0.65
C LEU A 113 -11.27 14.08 -0.60
N LEU A 114 -10.23 14.91 -0.47
CA LEU A 114 -9.71 15.74 -1.55
C LEU A 114 -8.89 14.97 -2.60
N VAL A 115 -8.37 13.78 -2.24
CA VAL A 115 -7.52 12.96 -3.12
C VAL A 115 -7.99 11.51 -3.21
N ALA A 116 -9.17 11.18 -2.68
CA ALA A 116 -9.77 9.85 -2.68
C ALA A 116 -9.69 9.13 -4.04
N PRO A 117 -10.03 9.75 -5.20
CA PRO A 117 -9.91 9.07 -6.49
C PRO A 117 -8.46 8.83 -6.95
N ALA A 118 -7.48 9.45 -6.31
CA ALA A 118 -6.06 9.34 -6.61
C ALA A 118 -5.30 8.45 -5.61
N VAL A 119 -5.95 7.91 -4.58
CA VAL A 119 -5.35 6.98 -3.62
C VAL A 119 -6.01 5.61 -3.70
N VAL A 120 -5.21 4.58 -3.49
CA VAL A 120 -5.60 3.17 -3.45
C VAL A 120 -5.14 2.56 -2.13
N PRO A 121 -5.88 1.60 -1.57
CA PRO A 121 -5.45 0.88 -0.39
C PRO A 121 -4.17 0.07 -0.68
N LEU A 122 -3.34 -0.07 0.35
CA LEU A 122 -2.23 -1.00 0.42
C LEU A 122 -2.66 -2.16 1.32
N TYR A 123 -3.01 -3.28 0.71
CA TYR A 123 -3.45 -4.49 1.40
C TYR A 123 -2.25 -5.23 1.99
N ARG A 124 -2.41 -5.77 3.20
CA ARG A 124 -1.43 -6.64 3.86
C ARG A 124 -1.90 -8.09 3.82
N TYR A 125 -0.96 -8.98 3.51
CA TYR A 125 -1.16 -10.42 3.53
C TYR A 125 -0.03 -11.13 4.27
N TYR A 126 -0.33 -12.29 4.85
CA TYR A 126 0.65 -13.10 5.55
C TYR A 126 0.63 -14.57 5.10
N HIS A 127 1.82 -15.12 4.84
CA HIS A 127 2.02 -16.52 4.52
C HIS A 127 2.62 -17.28 5.72
N GLY A 128 1.79 -18.04 6.44
CA GLY A 128 2.18 -18.72 7.67
C GLY A 128 3.29 -19.80 7.56
N LYS A 129 3.48 -20.46 6.40
CA LYS A 129 4.54 -21.48 6.23
C LYS A 129 5.93 -20.92 5.94
N ILE A 130 6.03 -19.85 5.15
CA ILE A 130 7.33 -19.22 4.81
C ILE A 130 7.61 -17.99 5.67
N HIS A 131 6.65 -17.56 6.50
CA HIS A 131 6.74 -16.45 7.42
C HIS A 131 6.90 -15.08 6.76
N ASP A 132 6.34 -14.90 5.56
CA ASP A 132 6.49 -13.71 4.73
C ASP A 132 5.24 -12.83 4.72
N HIS A 133 5.43 -11.51 4.59
CA HIS A 133 4.36 -10.54 4.40
C HIS A 133 4.42 -9.93 3.01
N LEU A 134 3.27 -9.90 2.34
CA LEU A 134 3.10 -9.26 1.04
C LEU A 134 2.19 -8.04 1.17
N TYR A 135 2.59 -6.94 0.52
CA TYR A 135 1.86 -5.70 0.45
C TYR A 135 1.55 -5.37 -1.02
N THR A 136 0.29 -5.17 -1.34
CA THR A 136 -0.14 -4.89 -2.71
C THR A 136 -1.26 -3.88 -2.75
N SER A 137 -1.31 -3.07 -3.79
CA SER A 137 -2.46 -2.20 -4.07
C SER A 137 -3.45 -2.81 -5.06
N ASP A 138 -3.16 -3.99 -5.60
CA ASP A 138 -4.09 -4.75 -6.42
C ASP A 138 -4.77 -5.82 -5.57
N PHE A 139 -6.05 -5.61 -5.26
CA PHE A 139 -6.82 -6.59 -4.49
C PHE A 139 -6.97 -7.92 -5.26
N ASN A 140 -7.00 -7.89 -6.59
CA ASN A 140 -7.21 -9.07 -7.41
C ASN A 140 -5.97 -9.98 -7.46
N GLU A 141 -4.81 -9.50 -7.01
CA GLU A 141 -3.58 -10.31 -6.93
C GLU A 141 -3.77 -11.54 -6.04
N LEU A 142 -4.38 -11.37 -4.86
CA LEU A 142 -4.55 -12.45 -3.88
C LEU A 142 -5.99 -12.58 -3.36
N ALA A 143 -6.85 -11.59 -3.64
CA ALA A 143 -8.23 -11.48 -3.17
C ALA A 143 -8.34 -11.74 -1.66
N CYS A 144 -9.31 -12.54 -1.21
CA CYS A 144 -9.44 -12.90 0.20
C CYS A 144 -8.41 -13.94 0.70
N GLY A 145 -7.46 -14.37 -0.14
CA GLY A 145 -6.52 -15.45 0.17
C GLY A 145 -7.12 -16.86 0.15
N GLU A 146 -8.45 -17.00 0.02
CA GLU A 146 -9.10 -18.31 -0.08
C GLU A 146 -8.79 -18.99 -1.42
N GLY A 147 -8.09 -20.12 -1.37
CA GLY A 147 -7.76 -20.89 -2.58
C GLY A 147 -6.66 -20.26 -3.43
N ASN A 148 -5.99 -19.22 -2.93
CA ASN A 148 -4.79 -18.71 -3.56
C ASN A 148 -3.71 -19.82 -3.56
N PRO A 149 -3.20 -20.25 -4.74
CA PRO A 149 -2.10 -21.23 -4.82
C PRO A 149 -0.86 -20.80 -4.03
N ASP A 150 -0.69 -19.49 -3.80
CA ASP A 150 0.48 -18.92 -3.15
C ASP A 150 0.37 -18.87 -1.62
N GLY A 151 -0.75 -19.27 -1.00
CA GLY A 151 -0.84 -19.50 0.46
C GLY A 151 -0.90 -18.26 1.37
N TYR A 152 -1.05 -17.06 0.79
CA TYR A 152 -1.20 -15.79 1.51
C TYR A 152 -2.62 -15.56 2.03
N ASN A 153 -2.73 -15.16 3.30
CA ASN A 153 -4.00 -14.84 3.95
C ASN A 153 -4.14 -13.33 4.11
N TYR A 154 -5.33 -12.78 3.81
CA TYR A 154 -5.61 -11.36 3.96
C TYR A 154 -5.64 -10.92 5.42
N GLU A 155 -4.91 -9.86 5.76
CA GLU A 155 -4.84 -9.31 7.12
C GLU A 155 -5.47 -7.90 7.26
N GLY A 156 -5.83 -7.27 6.15
CA GLY A 156 -6.48 -5.95 6.15
C GLY A 156 -5.78 -4.92 5.27
N ILE A 157 -6.19 -3.66 5.44
CA ILE A 157 -5.59 -2.49 4.80
C ILE A 157 -4.53 -1.91 5.74
N GLN A 158 -3.29 -1.82 5.28
CA GLN A 158 -2.18 -1.23 6.03
C GLN A 158 -2.21 0.31 6.00
N GLY A 159 -2.77 0.87 4.93
CA GLY A 159 -2.99 2.30 4.70
C GLY A 159 -3.32 2.56 3.23
N TYR A 160 -3.16 3.80 2.78
CA TYR A 160 -3.49 4.24 1.42
C TYR A 160 -2.32 4.99 0.78
N CYS A 161 -2.03 4.65 -0.47
CA CYS A 161 -0.97 5.25 -1.27
C CYS A 161 -1.53 5.80 -2.59
N PHE A 162 -0.79 6.68 -3.25
CA PHE A 162 -1.22 7.27 -4.51
C PHE A 162 -1.13 6.28 -5.67
N LYS A 163 -2.16 6.27 -6.52
CA LYS A 163 -2.19 5.49 -7.77
C LYS A 163 -1.30 6.09 -8.86
N TYR A 164 -1.15 7.41 -8.84
CA TYR A 164 -0.49 8.17 -9.91
C TYR A 164 0.71 8.96 -9.39
N SER A 165 1.71 9.14 -10.26
CA SER A 165 2.86 10.00 -10.00
C SER A 165 2.42 11.46 -9.89
N LEU A 166 2.86 12.13 -8.83
CA LEU A 166 2.76 13.55 -8.61
C LEU A 166 4.21 14.07 -8.43
N PRO A 167 4.86 14.53 -9.52
CA PRO A 167 6.25 14.91 -9.50
C PRO A 167 6.58 15.90 -8.37
N GLY A 168 7.61 15.58 -7.59
CA GLY A 168 8.05 16.39 -6.44
C GLY A 168 7.21 16.22 -5.17
N ILE A 169 6.12 15.47 -5.22
CA ILE A 169 5.24 15.20 -4.07
C ILE A 169 5.37 13.75 -3.60
N ASN A 170 5.35 12.79 -4.53
CA ASN A 170 5.41 11.37 -4.21
C ASN A 170 6.50 10.65 -5.01
N ARG A 171 6.78 9.42 -4.60
CA ARG A 171 7.80 8.56 -5.19
C ARG A 171 7.32 7.11 -5.22
N PRO A 172 7.78 6.30 -6.17
CA PRO A 172 7.40 4.90 -6.26
C PRO A 172 7.87 4.11 -5.04
N LEU A 173 7.01 3.22 -4.56
CA LEU A 173 7.35 2.12 -3.65
C LEU A 173 7.56 0.88 -4.52
N TYR A 174 8.82 0.45 -4.64
CA TYR A 174 9.19 -0.72 -5.42
C TYR A 174 9.07 -1.97 -4.58
N ARG A 175 8.56 -3.04 -5.19
CA ARG A 175 8.46 -4.39 -4.63
C ARG A 175 9.49 -5.30 -5.25
N TYR A 176 10.08 -6.12 -4.41
CA TYR A 176 11.03 -7.14 -4.79
C TYR A 176 10.74 -8.43 -4.06
N TYR A 177 11.11 -9.54 -4.67
CA TYR A 177 11.03 -10.85 -4.05
C TYR A 177 12.35 -11.60 -4.19
N SER A 178 12.73 -12.38 -3.18
CA SER A 178 13.89 -13.27 -3.25
C SER A 178 13.49 -14.69 -2.88
N ASP A 179 13.59 -15.63 -3.82
CA ASP A 179 13.31 -17.05 -3.58
C ASP A 179 14.20 -17.67 -2.51
N ASN A 180 15.45 -17.23 -2.48
CA ASN A 180 16.40 -17.68 -1.47
C ASN A 180 15.95 -17.18 -0.10
N ALA A 181 15.46 -15.94 -0.04
CA ALA A 181 14.98 -15.33 1.16
C ALA A 181 13.56 -15.71 1.60
N MET A 182 12.74 -16.17 0.67
CA MET A 182 11.30 -16.30 0.89
C MET A 182 10.73 -15.02 1.52
N ASP A 183 11.14 -13.86 1.00
CA ASP A 183 10.86 -12.56 1.58
C ASP A 183 10.51 -11.53 0.50
N HIS A 184 9.48 -10.74 0.75
CA HIS A 184 9.20 -9.54 -0.02
C HIS A 184 9.84 -8.30 0.61
N PHE A 185 10.55 -7.54 -0.22
CA PHE A 185 11.21 -6.31 0.17
C PHE A 185 10.58 -5.11 -0.55
N TYR A 186 10.38 -4.01 0.19
CA TYR A 186 9.79 -2.77 -0.32
C TYR A 186 10.69 -1.59 -0.01
N THR A 187 10.92 -0.75 -1.02
CA THR A 187 11.72 0.46 -0.83
C THR A 187 11.36 1.55 -1.82
N THR A 188 11.52 2.80 -1.41
CA THR A 188 11.52 3.96 -2.30
C THR A 188 12.92 4.33 -2.80
N ASN A 189 13.96 3.69 -2.28
CA ASN A 189 15.36 3.92 -2.63
C ASN A 189 15.88 2.78 -3.52
N GLU A 190 15.86 3.04 -4.82
CA GLU A 190 16.32 2.10 -5.84
C GLU A 190 17.76 1.61 -5.60
N ALA A 191 18.61 2.38 -4.92
CA ALA A 191 20.00 2.01 -4.66
C ALA A 191 20.14 0.85 -3.65
N GLU A 192 19.11 0.55 -2.84
CA GLU A 192 19.12 -0.60 -1.91
C GLU A 192 19.24 -1.93 -2.65
N ILE A 193 18.52 -2.07 -3.78
CA ILE A 193 18.57 -3.28 -4.63
C ILE A 193 19.42 -3.06 -5.89
N GLY A 194 19.41 -1.87 -6.46
CA GLY A 194 20.23 -1.49 -7.62
C GLY A 194 19.57 -1.75 -8.98
N THR A 195 18.31 -2.15 -9.03
CA THR A 195 17.52 -2.27 -10.26
C THR A 195 16.04 -2.05 -9.96
N THR A 196 15.32 -1.49 -10.92
CA THR A 196 13.84 -1.40 -10.91
C THR A 196 13.21 -2.11 -12.10
N THR A 197 14.03 -2.58 -13.05
CA THR A 197 13.57 -3.33 -14.22
C THR A 197 12.97 -4.68 -13.78
N ILE A 198 11.69 -4.88 -14.05
CA ILE A 198 10.94 -6.09 -13.70
C ILE A 198 11.67 -7.34 -14.20
N GLY A 199 11.77 -8.36 -13.34
CA GLY A 199 12.43 -9.63 -13.64
C GLY A 199 13.96 -9.59 -13.55
N VAL A 200 14.57 -8.43 -13.32
CA VAL A 200 16.03 -8.31 -13.16
C VAL A 200 16.40 -8.51 -11.69
N THR A 201 17.38 -9.38 -11.45
CA THR A 201 17.97 -9.61 -10.13
C THR A 201 18.96 -8.50 -9.78
N GLY A 202 18.78 -7.89 -8.61
CA GLY A 202 19.70 -6.93 -8.02
C GLY A 202 20.51 -7.51 -6.85
N LYS A 203 20.89 -6.63 -5.93
CA LYS A 203 21.61 -6.96 -4.70
C LYS A 203 20.82 -7.95 -3.85
N HIS A 204 21.55 -8.75 -3.06
CA HIS A 204 21.01 -9.74 -2.12
C HIS A 204 20.11 -10.82 -2.76
N GLY A 205 20.08 -10.94 -4.09
CA GLY A 205 19.27 -11.93 -4.79
C GLY A 205 17.79 -11.57 -4.89
N TYR A 206 17.45 -10.29 -4.74
CA TYR A 206 16.10 -9.78 -4.97
C TYR A 206 15.84 -9.55 -6.45
N ILE A 207 14.71 -10.04 -6.95
CA ILE A 207 14.19 -9.82 -8.28
C ILE A 207 13.16 -8.70 -8.21
N SER A 208 13.26 -7.70 -9.10
CA SER A 208 12.25 -6.62 -9.17
C SER A 208 10.92 -7.17 -9.65
N GLU A 209 9.86 -6.92 -8.89
CA GLU A 209 8.48 -7.19 -9.28
C GLU A 209 7.74 -5.94 -9.75
N GLY A 210 8.44 -4.79 -9.74
CA GLY A 210 7.92 -3.51 -10.21
C GLY A 210 7.45 -2.61 -9.07
N MET A 211 6.57 -1.67 -9.41
CA MET A 211 6.06 -0.67 -8.48
C MET A 211 4.73 -1.14 -7.91
N THR A 212 4.58 -1.09 -6.59
CA THR A 212 3.30 -1.31 -5.92
C THR A 212 2.40 -0.09 -6.06
N CYS A 213 2.86 1.07 -5.59
CA CYS A 213 2.14 2.34 -5.66
C CYS A 213 3.08 3.52 -5.39
N TYR A 214 2.56 4.75 -5.32
CA TYR A 214 3.33 5.94 -4.97
C TYR A 214 3.08 6.39 -3.53
N VAL A 215 4.16 6.67 -2.80
CA VAL A 215 4.14 7.07 -1.38
C VAL A 215 4.81 8.43 -1.19
N ALA A 216 4.55 9.10 -0.06
CA ALA A 216 5.14 10.42 0.25
C ALA A 216 6.57 10.29 0.80
#